data_AF-A0A6A7SKG0-F1
#
_entry.id   AF-A0A6A7SKG0-F1
#
_cell.length_a   1.000
_cell.length_b   1.000
_cell.length_c   1.000
_cell.angle_alpha   90.00
_cell.angle_beta   90.00
_cell.angle_gamma   90.00
#
_symmetry.space_group_name_H-M   'P 1'
#
loop_
_entity.id
_entity.type
_entity.pdbx_description
1 polymer ?
#
loop_
_entity_poly.entity_id
_entity_poly.type
_entity_poly.pdbx_seq_one_letter_code
_entity_poly.pdbx_strand_id
1 'polypeptide(L)' 'MNSWFLRDLRTPFGGMKSSGIGREGGVHGLEFYSELSNVCIKL' A
#
# COMPACT_ATOMS: atom_id res chain seq x y z
N MET A 1 3.15 15.90 -14.55
CA MET A 1 4.49 16.02 -13.92
C MET A 1 4.97 17.45 -14.15
N ASN A 2 4.93 18.28 -13.09
CA ASN A 2 5.43 19.67 -12.95
C ASN A 2 5.00 20.21 -11.57
N SER A 3 5.01 19.36 -10.54
CA SER A 3 4.54 19.69 -9.19
C SER A 3 5.36 18.87 -8.20
N TRP A 4 5.70 19.46 -7.06
CA TRP A 4 6.43 18.79 -5.99
C TRP A 4 5.53 18.68 -4.76
N PHE A 5 5.53 17.50 -4.13
CA PHE A 5 4.76 17.16 -2.93
C PHE A 5 3.21 17.19 -3.07
N LEU A 6 2.69 17.05 -4.29
CA LEU A 6 1.27 16.76 -4.49
C LEU A 6 1.00 15.29 -4.07
N ARG A 7 0.17 15.10 -3.04
CA ARG A 7 -0.10 13.78 -2.44
C ARG A 7 -1.57 13.40 -2.60
N ASP A 8 -1.84 12.33 -3.32
CA ASP A 8 -3.14 11.63 -3.33
C ASP A 8 -3.05 10.43 -2.38
N LEU A 9 -3.93 10.39 -1.37
CA LEU A 9 -3.91 9.37 -0.30
C LEU A 9 -4.24 7.95 -0.79
N ARG A 10 -4.83 7.82 -1.98
CA ARG A 10 -5.16 6.51 -2.57
C ARG A 10 -3.97 5.89 -3.31
N THR A 11 -2.94 6.68 -3.59
CA THR A 11 -1.77 6.22 -4.33
C THR A 11 -0.74 5.59 -3.39
N PRO A 12 0.02 4.59 -3.86
CA PRO A 12 1.09 3.99 -3.06
C PRO A 12 2.17 5.02 -2.71
N PHE A 13 2.51 5.10 -1.43
CA PHE A 13 3.60 5.93 -0.91
C PHE A 13 4.59 5.07 -0.11
N GLY A 14 5.90 5.30 -0.30
CA GLY A 14 6.95 4.63 0.47
C GLY A 14 8.35 4.78 -0.15
N GLY A 15 9.37 4.43 0.63
CA GLY A 15 10.78 4.59 0.26
C GLY A 15 11.38 3.42 -0.51
N MET A 16 12.67 3.51 -0.87
CA MET A 16 13.43 2.40 -1.45
C MET A 16 14.81 2.35 -0.80
N LYS A 17 15.44 1.16 -0.76
CA LYS A 17 16.75 0.93 -0.12
C LYS A 17 16.70 1.32 1.37
N SER A 18 17.67 2.11 1.83
CA SER A 18 17.73 2.61 3.21
C SER A 18 16.60 3.58 3.57
N SER A 19 15.81 4.06 2.61
CA SER A 19 14.68 4.95 2.87
C SER A 19 13.39 4.23 3.28
N GLY A 20 13.38 2.89 3.33
CA GLY A 20 12.25 2.08 3.82
C GLY A 20 11.86 0.91 2.91
N ILE A 21 11.04 0.01 3.45
CA ILE A 21 10.51 -1.20 2.80
C ILE A 21 8.98 -1.18 2.93
N GLY A 22 8.26 -1.61 1.89
CA GLY A 22 6.80 -1.62 1.84
C GLY A 22 6.20 -0.32 1.27
N ARG A 23 4.88 -0.32 1.09
CA ARG A 23 4.10 0.83 0.61
C ARG A 23 2.85 0.95 1.46
N GLU A 24 2.41 2.18 1.67
CA GLU A 24 1.12 2.50 2.30
C GLU A 24 0.29 3.38 1.35
N GLY A 25 -0.96 3.67 1.72
CA GLY A 25 -1.88 4.47 0.90
C GLY A 25 -2.77 3.59 0.02
N GLY A 26 -4.05 3.97 -0.06
CA GLY A 26 -5.08 3.17 -0.74
C GLY A 26 -5.11 1.72 -0.28
N VAL A 27 -5.11 0.79 -1.24
CA VAL A 27 -5.15 -0.66 -1.01
C VAL A 27 -3.93 -1.19 -0.27
N HIS A 28 -2.74 -0.58 -0.46
CA HIS A 28 -1.52 -1.02 0.22
C HIS A 28 -1.56 -0.74 1.72
N GLY A 29 -2.28 0.31 2.15
CA GLY A 29 -2.57 0.52 3.55
C GLY A 29 -3.46 -0.60 4.12
N LEU A 30 -4.51 -0.99 3.39
CA LEU A 30 -5.41 -2.07 3.83
C LEU A 30 -4.67 -3.40 3.95
N GLU A 31 -3.85 -3.75 2.95
CA GLU A 31 -3.03 -4.97 2.96
C GLU A 31 -1.98 -4.98 4.08
N PHE A 32 -1.45 -3.82 4.46
CA PHE A 32 -0.46 -3.73 5.54
C PHE A 32 -1.09 -3.84 6.93
N TYR A 33 -2.24 -3.20 7.15
CA TYR A 33 -2.92 -3.17 8.44
C TYR A 33 -3.94 -4.31 8.65
N SER A 34 -4.13 -5.19 7.65
CA SER A 34 -5.06 -6.32 7.72
C SER A 34 -4.36 -7.63 7.33
N GLU A 35 -4.77 -8.73 7.96
CA GLU A 35 -4.30 -10.06 7.59
C GLU A 35 -5.18 -10.64 6.47
N LEU A 36 -4.55 -11.07 5.37
CA LEU A 36 -5.29 -11.67 4.25
C LEU A 36 -5.50 -13.17 4.49
N SER A 37 -6.74 -13.56 4.76
CA SER A 37 -7.15 -14.97 4.88
C SER A 37 -8.00 -15.42 3.70
N ASN A 38 -7.64 -16.51 3.03
CA ASN A 38 -8.45 -17.14 1.99
C ASN A 38 -9.27 -18.30 2.59
N VAL A 39 -10.59 -18.32 2.33
CA VAL A 39 -11.48 -19.42 2.73
C VAL A 39 -12.00 -20.11 1.49
N CYS A 40 -11.61 -21.37 1.28
CA CYS A 40 -12.09 -22.20 0.19
C CYS A 40 -13.12 -23.20 0.73
N ILE A 41 -14.34 -23.14 0.20
CA ILE A 41 -15.44 -24.04 0.58
C ILE A 41 -15.66 -25.01 -0.57
N LYS A 42 -15.54 -26.31 -0.28
CA LYS A 42 -15.90 -27.37 -1.22
C LYS A 42 -17.41 -27.57 -1.21
N LEU A 43 -18.05 -27.33 -2.35
CA LEU A 43 -19.48 -27.58 -2.60
C LEU A 43 -19.76 -29.07 -2.82
#